data_AF-A0A5B7RD09-F1
#
_entry.id   AF-A0A5B7RD09-F1
#
_cell.length_a   1.000
_cell.length_b   1.000
_cell.length_c   1.000
_cell.angle_alpha   90.00
_cell.angle_beta   90.00
_cell.angle_gamma   90.00
#
_symmetry.space_group_name_H-M   'P 1'
#
loop_
_entity.id
_entity.type
_entity.pdbx_description
1 polymer ?
#
loop_
_entity_poly.entity_id
_entity_poly.type
_entity_poly.pdbx_seq_one_letter_code
_entity_poly.pdbx_strand_id
1 'polypeptide(L)'
;MAEENQTPPGIFVLGEEDTAAEETDTGALLDEVVVADADTRLLAVLDRVRGTVERIRADDAAEVAAAGGLDPELVGLLVAESSAEDASFEIRSIGDRVERGTLTWESFWARPQADPGGLELAARVQRRQAEALVADRAAFDEAEAAERP
;
A
#
# COMPACT_ATOMS: atom_id res chain seq x y z
N MET A 1 -24.33 -26.73 -66.30
CA MET A 1 -23.67 -27.96 -66.77
C MET A 1 -22.54 -27.56 -67.70
N ALA A 2 -21.31 -27.72 -67.24
CA ALA A 2 -20.08 -27.91 -68.01
C ALA A 2 -18.95 -28.14 -66.98
N GLU A 3 -18.63 -29.41 -66.76
CA GLU A 3 -17.24 -29.87 -66.61
C GLU A 3 -16.44 -29.28 -67.79
N GLU A 4 -15.16 -28.95 -67.71
CA GLU A 4 -14.03 -29.85 -67.50
C GLU A 4 -12.80 -28.97 -67.73
N ASN A 5 -11.76 -29.02 -66.89
CA ASN A 5 -10.41 -29.22 -67.43
C ASN A 5 -9.42 -29.54 -66.30
N GLN A 6 -9.11 -30.82 -66.17
CA GLN A 6 -7.93 -31.29 -65.46
C GLN A 6 -6.69 -31.04 -66.34
N THR A 7 -5.61 -30.54 -65.74
CA THR A 7 -4.25 -30.77 -66.27
C THR A 7 -3.44 -31.45 -65.16
N PRO A 8 -2.74 -32.57 -65.45
CA PRO A 8 -2.10 -33.42 -64.44
C PRO A 8 -0.56 -33.18 -64.40
N PRO A 9 0.24 -34.10 -63.84
CA PRO A 9 1.11 -33.89 -62.69
C PRO A 9 2.55 -33.50 -63.06
N GLY A 10 3.24 -32.79 -62.16
CA GLY A 10 4.64 -32.43 -62.38
C GLY A 10 5.40 -32.16 -61.08
N ILE A 11 6.08 -33.21 -60.59
CA ILE A 11 7.37 -33.16 -59.91
C ILE A 11 7.46 -32.18 -58.72
N PHE A 12 7.23 -32.73 -57.52
CA PHE A 12 7.69 -32.10 -56.28
C PHE A 12 9.22 -32.12 -56.27
N VAL A 13 9.82 -31.00 -56.65
CA VAL A 13 11.23 -30.73 -56.41
C VAL A 13 11.39 -30.56 -54.91
N LEU A 14 12.31 -31.36 -54.34
CA LEU A 14 12.88 -31.21 -53.01
C LEU A 14 13.42 -29.78 -52.86
N GLY A 15 12.57 -28.87 -52.38
CA GLY A 15 13.01 -27.64 -51.75
C GLY A 15 13.29 -27.99 -50.31
N GLU A 16 14.56 -27.87 -49.92
CA GLU A 16 15.03 -27.92 -48.54
C GLU A 16 14.03 -27.16 -47.66
N GLU A 17 13.26 -27.91 -46.86
CA GLU A 17 12.66 -27.33 -45.67
C GLU A 17 13.85 -26.92 -44.80
N ASP A 18 14.23 -25.66 -44.97
CA ASP A 18 14.94 -24.86 -43.98
C ASP A 18 14.02 -24.84 -42.75
N THR A 19 13.94 -25.97 -42.05
CA THR A 19 13.59 -26.00 -40.64
C THR A 19 14.75 -25.31 -39.95
N ALA A 20 14.79 -23.98 -40.07
CA ALA A 20 15.17 -23.14 -38.96
C ALA A 20 14.27 -23.63 -37.83
N ALA A 21 14.79 -24.60 -37.07
CA ALA A 21 14.32 -24.81 -35.73
C ALA A 21 14.38 -23.41 -35.13
N GLU A 22 13.20 -22.83 -34.85
CA GLU A 22 13.10 -21.86 -33.79
C GLU A 22 13.67 -22.60 -32.60
N GLU A 23 14.99 -22.47 -32.41
CA GLU A 23 15.71 -22.84 -31.21
C GLU A 23 15.00 -22.02 -30.16
N THR A 24 13.97 -22.64 -29.60
CA THR A 24 13.14 -22.05 -28.58
C THR A 24 14.12 -21.81 -27.47
N ASP A 25 14.54 -20.55 -27.32
CA ASP A 25 15.56 -20.16 -26.36
C ASP A 25 15.01 -20.54 -25.00
N THR A 26 15.39 -21.74 -24.58
CA THR A 26 14.87 -22.38 -23.39
C THR A 26 15.36 -21.59 -22.18
N GLY A 27 16.47 -20.84 -22.32
CA GLY A 27 16.90 -19.84 -21.36
C GLY A 27 15.90 -18.70 -21.24
N ALA A 28 15.46 -18.10 -22.36
CA ALA A 28 14.45 -17.04 -22.35
C ALA A 28 13.10 -17.50 -21.76
N LEU A 29 12.65 -18.72 -22.07
CA LEU A 29 11.43 -19.28 -21.47
C LEU A 29 11.58 -19.60 -19.99
N LEU A 30 12.75 -20.08 -19.55
CA LEU A 30 13.03 -20.31 -18.13
C LEU A 30 13.08 -18.99 -17.36
N ASP A 31 13.68 -17.95 -17.93
CA ASP A 31 13.70 -16.61 -17.34
C ASP A 31 12.29 -16.02 -17.25
N GLU A 32 11.44 -16.20 -18.28
CA GLU A 32 10.04 -15.76 -18.26
C GLU A 32 9.22 -16.50 -17.19
N VAL A 33 9.42 -17.82 -17.04
CA VAL A 33 8.77 -18.63 -16.00
C VAL A 33 9.24 -18.23 -14.60
N VAL A 34 10.53 -17.95 -14.42
CA VAL A 34 11.08 -17.49 -13.14
C VAL A 34 10.56 -16.11 -12.77
N VAL A 35 10.44 -15.18 -13.74
CA VAL A 35 9.83 -13.86 -13.52
C VAL A 35 8.34 -14.00 -13.18
N ALA A 36 7.58 -14.83 -13.90
CA ALA A 36 6.16 -15.05 -13.61
C ALA A 36 5.92 -15.67 -12.22
N ASP A 37 6.80 -16.59 -11.78
CA ASP A 37 6.77 -17.15 -10.42
C ASP A 37 7.16 -16.10 -9.36
N ALA A 38 8.15 -15.24 -9.64
CA ALA A 38 8.51 -14.13 -8.77
C ALA A 38 7.36 -13.13 -8.61
N ASP A 39 6.68 -12.77 -9.70
CA ASP A 39 5.51 -11.90 -9.68
C ASP A 39 4.35 -12.52 -8.89
N THR A 40 4.08 -13.81 -9.11
CA THR A 40 3.05 -14.54 -8.36
C THR A 40 3.34 -14.54 -6.86
N ARG A 41 4.60 -14.78 -6.47
CA ARG A 41 5.04 -14.74 -5.07
C ARG A 41 4.94 -13.34 -4.49
N LEU A 42 5.36 -12.31 -5.23
CA LEU A 42 5.25 -10.92 -4.81
C LEU A 42 3.79 -10.54 -4.56
N LEU A 43 2.88 -10.87 -5.48
CA LEU A 43 1.45 -10.62 -5.30
C LEU A 43 0.90 -11.33 -4.07
N ALA A 44 1.25 -12.60 -3.86
CA ALA A 44 0.83 -13.34 -2.66
C ALA A 44 1.35 -12.73 -1.36
N VAL A 45 2.58 -12.20 -1.37
CA VAL A 45 3.15 -11.47 -0.22
C VAL A 45 2.40 -10.15 0.01
N LEU A 46 2.13 -9.38 -1.04
CA LEU A 46 1.37 -8.13 -0.94
C LEU A 46 -0.05 -8.36 -0.41
N ASP A 47 -0.72 -9.44 -0.84
CA ASP A 47 -2.02 -9.84 -0.30
C ASP A 47 -1.96 -10.20 1.19
N ARG A 48 -0.92 -10.91 1.62
CA ARG A 48 -0.71 -11.21 3.04
C ARG A 48 -0.44 -9.95 3.86
N VAL A 49 0.37 -9.03 3.35
CA VAL A 49 0.64 -7.74 4.01
C VAL A 49 -0.65 -6.94 4.14
N ARG A 50 -1.45 -6.87 3.06
CA ARG A 50 -2.75 -6.20 3.06
C ARG A 50 -3.69 -6.78 4.12
N GLY A 51 -3.87 -8.11 4.14
CA GLY A 51 -4.73 -8.77 5.13
C GLY A 51 -4.23 -8.58 6.58
N THR A 52 -2.92 -8.49 6.78
CA THR A 52 -2.34 -8.18 8.09
C THR A 52 -2.64 -6.75 8.53
N VAL A 53 -2.48 -5.78 7.62
CA VAL A 53 -2.79 -4.37 7.88
C VAL A 53 -4.29 -4.18 8.15
N GLU A 54 -5.16 -4.84 7.38
CA GLU A 54 -6.61 -4.78 7.59
C GLU A 54 -7.02 -5.33 8.96
N ARG A 55 -6.40 -6.44 9.40
CA ARG A 55 -6.64 -7.01 10.72
C ARG A 55 -6.18 -6.08 11.85
N ILE A 56 -4.95 -5.55 11.77
CA ILE A 56 -4.42 -4.62 12.78
C ILE A 56 -5.36 -3.41 12.92
N ARG A 57 -5.83 -2.85 11.79
CA ARG A 57 -6.77 -1.73 11.81
C ARG A 57 -8.13 -2.09 12.41
N ALA A 58 -8.63 -3.30 12.15
CA ALA A 58 -9.87 -3.76 12.75
C ALA A 58 -9.74 -3.91 14.27
N ASP A 59 -8.59 -4.42 14.74
CA ASP A 59 -8.26 -4.54 16.16
C ASP A 59 -8.16 -3.14 16.80
N ASP A 60 -7.42 -2.20 16.20
CA ASP A 60 -7.29 -0.81 16.67
C ASP A 60 -8.66 -0.12 16.74
N ALA A 61 -9.50 -0.27 15.72
CA ALA A 61 -10.84 0.32 15.70
C ALA A 61 -11.75 -0.26 16.80
N ALA A 62 -11.62 -1.56 17.09
CA ALA A 62 -12.35 -2.20 18.18
C ALA A 62 -11.89 -1.68 19.55
N GLU A 63 -10.58 -1.46 19.72
CA GLU A 63 -10.01 -0.89 20.94
C GLU A 63 -10.50 0.55 21.18
N VAL A 64 -10.44 1.40 20.15
CA VAL A 64 -10.97 2.78 20.20
C VAL A 64 -12.46 2.79 20.58
N ALA A 65 -13.26 1.89 19.99
CA ALA A 65 -14.66 1.77 20.33
C ALA A 65 -14.87 1.32 21.79
N ALA A 66 -14.06 0.38 22.28
CA ALA A 66 -14.11 -0.10 23.66
C ALA A 66 -13.69 0.97 24.68
N ALA A 67 -12.74 1.84 24.32
CA ALA A 67 -12.31 2.99 25.10
C ALA A 67 -13.33 4.15 25.10
N GLY A 68 -14.36 4.08 24.24
CA GLY A 68 -15.39 5.11 24.13
C GLY A 68 -15.05 6.26 23.19
N GLY A 69 -14.03 6.12 22.36
CA GLY A 69 -13.59 7.14 21.40
C GLY A 69 -12.07 7.20 21.26
N LEU A 70 -11.61 8.12 20.41
CA LEU A 70 -10.18 8.41 20.31
C LEU A 70 -9.69 9.11 21.58
N ASP A 71 -8.45 8.81 21.93
CA ASP A 71 -7.72 9.51 22.97
C ASP A 71 -7.73 11.04 22.71
N PRO A 72 -8.12 11.87 23.68
CA PRO A 72 -8.15 13.32 23.53
C PRO A 72 -6.81 13.94 23.10
N GLU A 73 -5.68 13.36 23.52
CA GLU A 73 -4.35 13.85 23.11
C GLU A 73 -4.13 13.62 21.61
N LEU A 74 -4.45 12.42 21.12
CA LEU A 74 -4.45 12.11 19.70
C LEU A 74 -5.37 13.05 18.89
N VAL A 75 -6.58 13.33 19.39
CA VAL A 75 -7.48 14.31 18.77
C VAL A 75 -6.85 15.70 18.73
N GLY A 76 -6.18 16.12 19.79
CA GLY A 76 -5.43 17.38 19.83
C GLY A 76 -4.34 17.47 18.77
N LEU A 77 -3.58 16.39 18.55
CA LEU A 77 -2.56 16.31 17.50
C LEU A 77 -3.17 16.35 16.11
N LEU A 78 -4.27 15.63 15.87
CA LEU A 78 -4.99 15.65 14.59
C LEU A 78 -5.46 17.07 14.25
N VAL A 79 -6.05 17.78 15.22
CA VAL A 79 -6.47 19.17 15.05
C VAL A 79 -5.25 20.06 14.77
N ALA A 80 -4.21 19.99 15.59
CA ALA A 80 -3.02 20.82 15.44
C ALA A 80 -2.36 20.65 14.06
N GLU A 81 -2.12 19.41 13.64
CA GLU A 81 -1.49 19.12 12.36
C GLU A 81 -2.38 19.45 11.15
N SER A 82 -3.71 19.31 11.29
CA SER A 82 -4.64 19.72 10.23
C SER A 82 -4.78 21.24 10.07
N SER A 83 -4.51 21.98 11.15
CA SER A 83 -4.56 23.46 11.19
C SER A 83 -3.19 24.13 11.00
N ALA A 84 -2.11 23.35 10.87
CA ALA A 84 -0.76 23.88 10.80
C ALA A 84 -0.57 24.80 9.57
N GLU A 85 0.22 25.86 9.73
CA GLU A 85 0.47 26.82 8.65
C GLU A 85 1.07 26.16 7.40
N ASP A 86 1.90 25.13 7.60
CA ASP A 86 2.58 24.37 6.55
C ASP A 86 1.77 23.16 6.05
N ALA A 87 0.56 22.92 6.56
CA ALA A 87 -0.28 21.82 6.12
C ALA A 87 -0.64 21.95 4.62
N SER A 88 -0.68 20.82 3.92
CA SER A 88 -1.18 20.76 2.55
C SER A 88 -2.67 21.11 2.49
N PHE A 89 -3.17 21.42 1.29
CA PHE A 89 -4.59 21.73 1.11
C PHE A 89 -5.47 20.52 1.48
N GLU A 90 -5.04 19.33 1.11
CA GLU A 90 -5.69 18.06 1.39
C GLU A 90 -5.82 17.82 2.90
N ILE A 91 -4.74 18.04 3.66
CA ILE A 91 -4.73 17.93 5.12
C ILE A 91 -5.70 18.94 5.76
N ARG A 92 -5.67 20.22 5.34
CA ARG A 92 -6.61 21.23 5.84
C ARG A 92 -8.06 20.86 5.55
N SER A 93 -8.33 20.31 4.35
CA SER A 93 -9.67 19.88 3.94
C SER A 93 -10.25 18.82 4.86
N ILE A 94 -9.43 17.93 5.41
CA ILE A 94 -9.85 16.94 6.42
C ILE A 94 -10.33 17.65 7.69
N GLY A 95 -9.52 18.57 8.23
CA GLY A 95 -9.88 19.37 9.40
C GLY A 95 -11.19 20.14 9.20
N ASP A 96 -11.33 20.84 8.07
CA ASP A 96 -12.54 21.59 7.72
C ASP A 96 -13.78 20.69 7.62
N ARG A 97 -13.63 19.45 7.11
CA ARG A 97 -14.73 18.49 7.00
C ARG A 97 -15.16 17.96 8.36
N VAL A 98 -14.21 17.77 9.27
CA VAL A 98 -14.48 17.39 10.66
C VAL A 98 -15.20 18.52 11.40
N GLU A 99 -14.73 19.76 11.27
CA GLU A 99 -15.39 20.93 11.85
C GLU A 99 -16.83 21.11 11.33
N ARG A 100 -17.05 20.83 10.05
CA ARG A 100 -18.39 20.85 9.42
C ARG A 100 -19.26 19.63 9.76
N GLY A 101 -18.75 18.65 10.50
CA GLY A 101 -19.48 17.44 10.89
C GLY A 101 -19.74 16.45 9.74
N THR A 102 -19.03 16.60 8.62
CA THR A 102 -19.15 15.69 7.45
C THR A 102 -18.16 14.52 7.50
N LEU A 103 -17.24 14.55 8.45
CA LEU A 103 -16.27 13.52 8.80
C LEU A 103 -16.11 13.57 10.34
N THR A 104 -15.71 12.47 10.97
CA THR A 104 -15.29 12.49 12.38
C THR A 104 -13.84 12.01 12.49
N TRP A 105 -13.14 12.41 13.55
CA TRP A 105 -11.77 11.95 13.77
C TRP A 105 -11.69 10.43 13.92
N GLU A 106 -12.68 9.79 14.57
CA GLU A 106 -12.76 8.32 14.68
C GLU A 106 -12.88 7.66 13.31
N SER A 107 -13.79 8.16 12.47
CA SER A 107 -14.01 7.61 11.12
C SER A 107 -12.80 7.80 10.22
N PHE A 108 -12.11 8.94 10.34
CA PHE A 108 -10.84 9.23 9.68
C PHE A 108 -9.75 8.26 10.14
N TRP A 109 -9.54 8.13 11.45
CA TRP A 109 -8.44 7.36 12.04
C TRP A 109 -8.55 5.87 11.73
N ALA A 110 -9.78 5.35 11.64
CA ALA A 110 -10.00 3.97 11.21
C ALA A 110 -9.53 3.71 9.75
N ARG A 111 -9.59 4.72 8.87
CA ARG A 111 -9.34 4.57 7.43
C ARG A 111 -8.72 5.82 6.77
N PRO A 112 -7.52 6.26 7.18
CA PRO A 112 -6.91 7.49 6.68
C PRO A 112 -6.65 7.47 5.16
N GLN A 113 -6.44 6.31 4.55
CA GLN A 113 -6.26 6.16 3.11
C GLN A 113 -7.53 6.41 2.28
N ALA A 114 -8.71 6.50 2.91
CA ALA A 114 -9.95 6.80 2.22
C ALA A 114 -10.05 8.27 1.81
N ASP A 115 -9.24 9.15 2.42
CA ASP A 115 -9.27 10.58 2.22
C ASP A 115 -7.94 11.07 1.61
N PRO A 116 -7.97 11.95 0.60
CA PRO A 116 -6.77 12.61 0.10
C PRO A 116 -6.00 13.30 1.23
N GLY A 117 -4.68 13.10 1.29
CA GLY A 117 -3.83 13.64 2.37
C GLY A 117 -3.96 12.91 3.71
N GLY A 118 -4.83 11.92 3.84
CA GLY A 118 -5.08 11.28 5.13
C GLY A 118 -3.93 10.43 5.65
N LEU A 119 -3.23 9.70 4.77
CA LEU A 119 -2.01 8.99 5.16
C LEU A 119 -0.87 9.94 5.57
N GLU A 120 -0.79 11.11 4.93
CA GLU A 120 0.19 12.13 5.26
C GLU A 120 -0.09 12.70 6.67
N LEU A 121 -1.34 13.08 6.95
CA LEU A 121 -1.76 13.55 8.27
C LEU A 121 -1.50 12.49 9.36
N ALA A 122 -1.89 11.23 9.12
CA ALA A 122 -1.63 10.14 10.06
C ALA A 122 -0.13 9.96 10.35
N ALA A 123 0.72 10.04 9.33
CA ALA A 123 2.17 9.95 9.49
C ALA A 123 2.77 11.14 10.26
N ARG A 124 2.24 12.36 10.07
CA ARG A 124 2.64 13.54 10.86
C ARG A 124 2.31 13.36 12.33
N VAL A 125 1.08 12.94 12.63
CA VAL A 125 0.61 12.69 14.00
C VAL A 125 1.44 11.59 14.68
N GLN A 126 1.65 10.45 14.01
CA GLN A 126 2.47 9.36 14.56
C GLN A 126 3.91 9.80 14.85
N ARG A 127 4.48 10.67 14.01
CA ARG A 127 5.80 11.23 14.23
C ARG A 127 5.85 12.11 15.48
N ARG A 128 4.85 12.97 15.68
CA ARG A 128 4.74 13.80 16.89
C ARG A 128 4.61 12.96 18.15
N GLN A 129 3.79 11.91 18.11
CA GLN A 129 3.66 10.97 19.23
C GLN A 129 4.99 10.27 19.53
N ALA A 130 5.71 9.82 18.50
CA ALA A 130 7.02 9.21 18.69
C ALA A 130 8.05 10.18 19.29
N GLU A 131 8.07 11.43 18.83
CA GLU A 131 8.93 12.49 19.38
C GLU A 131 8.61 12.76 20.87
N ALA A 132 7.33 12.82 21.24
CA ALA A 132 6.90 12.98 22.62
C ALA A 132 7.35 11.81 23.50
N LEU A 133 7.14 10.56 23.05
CA LEU A 133 7.56 9.36 23.79
C LEU A 133 9.08 9.31 23.99
N VAL A 134 9.87 9.72 22.99
CA VAL A 134 11.33 9.81 23.11
C VAL A 134 11.74 10.87 24.12
N ALA A 135 11.10 12.05 24.09
CA ALA A 135 11.37 13.12 25.04
C ALA A 135 11.02 12.71 26.48
N ASP A 136 9.86 12.09 26.68
CA ASP A 136 9.42 11.58 27.99
C ASP A 136 10.39 10.52 28.53
N ARG A 137 10.87 9.62 27.66
CA ARG A 137 11.85 8.61 28.05
C ARG A 137 13.17 9.25 28.49
N ALA A 138 13.66 10.25 27.75
CA ALA A 138 14.89 10.96 28.09
C ALA A 138 14.76 11.69 29.44
N ALA A 139 13.63 12.34 29.69
CA ALA A 139 13.35 13.02 30.96
C ALA A 139 13.30 12.03 32.14
N PHE A 140 12.69 10.86 31.94
CA PHE A 140 12.68 9.80 32.94
C PHE A 140 14.09 9.29 33.26
N ASP A 141 14.90 9.03 32.22
CA ASP A 141 16.28 8.56 32.39
C ASP A 141 17.16 9.61 33.11
N GLU A 142 16.96 10.91 32.85
CA GLU A 142 17.66 11.99 33.54
C GLU A 142 17.26 12.09 35.02
N ALA A 143 15.96 11.96 35.33
CA ALA A 143 15.47 11.95 36.70
C ALA A 143 16.04 10.74 37.49
N GLU A 144 16.06 9.56 36.88
CA GLU A 144 16.63 8.36 37.51
C GLU A 144 18.14 8.50 37.75
N ALA A 145 18.88 9.13 36.83
CA ALA A 145 20.31 9.38 36.98
C ALA A 145 20.61 10.39 38.11
N ALA A 146 19.75 11.40 38.31
CA ALA A 146 19.90 12.38 39.37
C ALA A 146 19.63 11.80 40.78
N GLU A 147 18.87 10.71 40.88
CA GLU A 147 18.52 10.03 42.14
C GLU A 147 19.53 8.94 42.56
N ARG A 148 20.49 8.58 41.70
CA ARG A 148 21.55 7.60 42.01
C ARG A 148 22.80 8.31 42.54
N PRO A 149 23.16 8.16 43.84
CA PRO A 149 24.30 8.83 44.48
C PRO A 149 25.67 8.30 44.04
#